data_AF-A0ABD3DD65-F1
#
_entry.id   AF-A0ABD3DD65-F1
#
_cell.length_a   1.000
_cell.length_b   1.000
_cell.length_c   1.000
_cell.angle_alpha   90.00
_cell.angle_beta   90.00
_cell.angle_gamma   90.00
#
_symmetry.space_group_name_H-M   'P 1'
#
loop_
_entity.id
_entity.type
_entity.pdbx_description
1 polymer ?
#
loop_
_entity_poly.entity_id
_entity_poly.type
_entity_poly.pdbx_seq_one_letter_code
_entity_poly.pdbx_strand_id
1 'polypeptide(L)'
;MDRGDYDLILDGIHENILQLRYVDPVMHKTVQCLDSLVVSDINHRYIMRTQRMFLQVYQPPIAIFIHGLVAQLEKKDIEWPKSFHRNRTLLAERTDMFHTWNNRISPNISRHLSPKSFVEDSISLMLHIMSPPTLRPK
;
A
#
# COMPACT_ATOMS: atom_id res chain seq x y z
N MET A 1 20.81 14.69 5.31
CA MET A 1 19.46 14.18 5.00
C MET A 1 19.34 14.22 3.50
N ASP A 2 19.61 13.10 2.85
CA ASP A 2 19.50 13.00 1.41
C ASP A 2 18.03 13.02 1.00
N ARG A 3 17.74 13.65 -0.14
CA ARG A 3 16.38 14.00 -0.59
C ARG A 3 15.43 12.80 -0.85
N GLY A 4 15.90 11.58 -0.64
CA GLY A 4 15.14 10.33 -0.80
C GLY A 4 14.80 9.60 0.51
N ASP A 5 15.33 10.01 1.67
CA ASP A 5 15.13 9.29 2.93
C ASP A 5 13.70 9.46 3.49
N TYR A 6 12.95 10.46 3.03
CA TYR A 6 11.63 10.77 3.58
C TYR A 6 10.61 9.67 3.33
N ASP A 7 10.62 9.10 2.12
CA ASP A 7 9.71 8.02 1.77
C ASP A 7 9.99 6.79 2.65
N LEU A 8 11.27 6.47 2.86
CA LEU A 8 11.69 5.38 3.74
C LEU A 8 11.26 5.62 5.20
N ILE A 9 11.39 6.85 5.70
CA ILE A 9 10.98 7.21 7.06
C ILE A 9 9.47 7.05 7.22
N LEU A 10 8.68 7.55 6.27
CA LEU A 10 7.22 7.49 6.32
C LEU A 10 6.70 6.06 6.16
N ASP A 11 7.32 5.25 5.30
CA ASP A 11 7.06 3.81 5.18
C ASP A 11 7.38 3.10 6.52
N GLY A 12 8.51 3.45 7.14
CA GLY A 12 8.90 2.94 8.46
C GLY A 12 7.87 3.29 9.54
N ILE A 13 7.41 4.55 9.56
CA ILE A 13 6.36 5.00 10.48
C ILE A 13 5.06 4.21 10.23
N HIS A 14 4.61 4.09 8.98
CA HIS A 14 3.39 3.38 8.64
C HIS A 14 3.42 1.91 9.11
N GLU A 15 4.53 1.19 8.88
CA GLU A 15 4.64 -0.24 9.25
C GLU A 15 4.76 -0.46 10.78
N ASN A 16 5.35 0.50 11.51
CA ASN A 16 5.70 0.30 12.91
C ASN A 16 4.77 1.00 13.91
N ILE A 17 4.01 2.02 13.50
CA ILE A 17 3.27 2.88 14.44
C ILE A 17 2.28 2.11 15.30
N LEU A 18 1.53 1.16 14.73
CA LEU A 18 0.56 0.35 15.48
C LEU A 18 1.23 -0.66 16.41
N GLN A 19 2.52 -0.92 16.20
CA GLN A 19 3.29 -1.78 17.09
C GLN A 19 3.79 -1.01 18.33
N LEU A 20 3.86 0.32 18.29
CA LEU A 20 4.29 1.12 19.43
C LEU A 20 3.25 1.05 20.57
N ARG A 21 3.70 1.05 21.83
CA ARG A 21 2.84 0.89 23.01
C ARG A 21 2.44 2.24 23.62
N TYR A 22 2.00 3.20 22.80
CA TYR A 22 1.61 4.52 23.29
C TYR A 22 0.22 4.54 23.92
N VAL A 23 0.04 5.38 24.94
CA VAL A 23 -1.24 5.53 25.65
C VAL A 23 -2.19 6.35 24.77
N ASP A 24 -3.20 5.66 24.26
CA ASP A 24 -4.24 6.21 23.40
C ASP A 24 -5.55 5.41 23.50
N PRO A 25 -6.22 5.40 24.68
CA PRO A 25 -7.36 4.51 24.95
C PRO A 25 -8.58 4.78 24.06
N VAL A 26 -8.68 5.98 23.49
CA VAL A 26 -9.76 6.38 22.56
C VAL A 26 -9.27 6.49 21.11
N MET A 27 -8.04 6.04 20.84
CA MET A 27 -7.42 6.03 19.51
C MET A 27 -7.29 7.40 18.83
N HIS A 28 -7.37 8.50 19.58
CA HIS A 28 -7.35 9.85 19.01
C HIS A 28 -5.99 10.17 18.36
N LYS A 29 -4.88 9.80 19.02
CA LYS A 29 -3.54 10.00 18.46
C LYS A 29 -3.33 9.12 17.25
N THR A 30 -3.80 7.88 17.32
CA THR A 30 -3.74 6.90 16.23
C THR A 30 -4.41 7.44 14.98
N VAL A 31 -5.63 7.96 15.12
CA VAL A 31 -6.37 8.58 14.01
C VAL A 31 -5.61 9.78 13.44
N GLN A 32 -5.09 10.68 14.28
CA GLN A 32 -4.30 11.82 13.81
C GLN A 32 -3.04 11.40 13.04
N CYS A 33 -2.36 10.34 13.48
CA CYS A 33 -1.20 9.83 12.78
C CYS A 33 -1.57 9.22 11.42
N LEU A 34 -2.66 8.45 11.36
CA LEU A 34 -3.16 7.87 10.11
C LEU A 34 -3.61 8.95 9.13
N ASP A 35 -4.34 9.97 9.59
CA ASP A 35 -4.74 11.11 8.76
C ASP A 35 -3.52 11.84 8.19
N SER A 36 -2.49 12.02 9.02
CA SER A 36 -1.22 12.62 8.61
C SER A 36 -0.49 11.79 7.55
N LEU A 37 -0.48 10.47 7.67
CA LEU A 37 0.05 9.55 6.66
C LEU A 37 -0.75 9.60 5.36
N VAL A 38 -2.09 9.69 5.43
CA VAL A 38 -2.94 9.86 4.23
C VAL A 38 -2.63 11.15 3.49
N VAL A 39 -2.45 12.26 4.21
CA VAL A 39 -2.04 13.54 3.62
C VAL A 39 -0.67 13.42 2.96
N SER A 40 0.28 12.75 3.63
CA SER A 40 1.60 12.44 3.06
C SER A 40 1.49 11.68 1.73
N ASP A 41 0.66 10.64 1.67
CA ASP A 41 0.47 9.80 0.47
C ASP A 41 -0.15 10.58 -0.70
N ILE A 42 -1.14 11.43 -0.40
CA ILE A 42 -1.75 12.30 -1.41
C ILE A 42 -0.71 13.28 -1.97
N ASN A 43 0.05 13.93 -1.09
CA ASN A 43 1.11 14.85 -1.48
C ASN A 43 2.19 14.14 -2.29
N HIS A 44 2.66 12.97 -1.85
CA HIS A 44 3.66 12.19 -2.55
C HIS A 44 3.18 11.81 -3.96
N ARG A 45 1.94 11.29 -4.10
CA ARG A 45 1.36 10.98 -5.43
C ARG A 45 1.27 12.20 -6.33
N TYR A 46 0.86 13.35 -5.78
CA TYR A 46 0.80 14.60 -6.53
C TYR A 46 2.19 15.06 -6.99
N ILE A 47 3.20 14.98 -6.12
CA ILE A 47 4.59 15.31 -6.44
C ILE A 47 5.11 14.43 -7.56
N MET A 48 4.94 13.12 -7.44
CA MET A 48 5.39 12.17 -8.46
C MET A 48 4.66 12.36 -9.79
N ARG A 49 3.36 12.70 -9.77
CA ARG A 49 2.60 12.99 -10.99
C ARG A 49 3.04 14.28 -11.67
N THR A 50 3.35 15.32 -10.90
CA THR A 50 3.67 16.66 -11.42
C THR A 50 5.17 16.93 -11.56
N GLN A 51 6.01 16.01 -11.08
CA GLN A 51 7.47 16.14 -11.00
C GLN A 51 7.94 17.38 -10.21
N ARG A 52 7.09 17.93 -9.34
CA ARG A 52 7.40 19.12 -8.52
C ARG A 52 8.14 18.71 -7.24
N MET A 53 9.38 18.26 -7.40
CA MET A 53 10.18 17.67 -6.31
C MET A 53 10.44 18.62 -5.13
N PHE A 54 10.42 19.94 -5.34
CA PHE A 54 10.61 20.92 -4.26
C PHE A 54 9.54 20.83 -3.16
N LEU A 55 8.35 20.30 -3.48
CA LEU A 55 7.27 20.07 -2.52
C LEU A 55 7.58 18.94 -1.52
N GLN A 56 8.63 18.14 -1.72
CA GLN A 56 9.07 17.15 -0.73
C GLN A 56 9.45 17.77 0.62
N VAL A 57 9.71 19.09 0.66
CA VAL A 57 9.95 19.85 1.90
C VAL A 57 8.79 19.76 2.90
N TYR A 58 7.59 19.38 2.45
CA TYR A 58 6.42 19.20 3.32
C TYR A 58 6.33 17.82 3.98
N GLN A 59 7.18 16.86 3.59
CA GLN A 59 7.19 15.52 4.19
C GLN A 59 7.80 15.46 5.59
N PRO A 60 8.96 16.09 5.89
CA PRO A 60 9.55 16.06 7.23
C PRO A 60 8.64 16.56 8.36
N PRO A 61 7.90 17.69 8.20
CA PRO A 61 6.98 18.16 9.24
C PRO A 61 5.93 17.11 9.64
N ILE A 62 5.47 16.28 8.70
CA ILE A 62 4.50 15.21 8.96
C ILE A 62 5.13 14.15 9.87
N ALA A 63 6.34 13.69 9.54
CA ALA A 63 7.06 12.71 10.34
C ALA A 63 7.36 13.24 11.76
N ILE A 64 7.76 14.52 11.87
CA ILE A 64 8.01 15.18 13.16
C ILE A 64 6.73 15.27 13.99
N PHE A 65 5.60 15.62 13.36
CA PHE A 65 4.31 15.68 14.04
C PHE A 65 3.90 14.32 14.59
N ILE A 66 3.98 13.27 13.77
CA ILE A 66 3.69 11.89 14.22
C ILE A 66 4.60 11.50 15.37
N HIS A 67 5.90 11.76 15.26
CA HIS A 67 6.85 11.50 16.34
C HIS A 67 6.42 12.18 17.64
N GLY A 68 6.03 13.46 17.61
CA GLY A 68 5.55 14.18 18.79
C GLY A 68 4.30 13.57 19.45
N LEU A 69 3.46 12.87 18.69
CA LEU A 69 2.26 12.22 19.21
C LEU A 69 2.53 10.86 19.89
N VAL A 70 3.42 10.05 19.30
CA VAL A 70 3.57 8.63 19.67
C VAL A 70 4.94 8.25 20.22
N ALA A 71 5.89 9.19 20.29
CA ALA A 71 7.23 8.90 20.81
C ALA A 71 7.18 8.39 22.25
N GLN A 72 7.96 7.32 22.50
CA GLN A 72 8.15 6.74 23.82
C GLN A 72 9.63 6.58 24.12
N LEU A 73 9.98 6.62 25.40
CA LEU A 73 11.34 6.40 25.89
C LEU A 73 11.75 4.92 25.82
N GLU A 74 10.78 4.01 25.80
CA GLU A 74 11.03 2.58 25.74
C GLU A 74 11.40 2.18 24.30
N LYS A 75 12.60 1.61 24.14
CA LYS A 75 13.12 1.23 22.84
C LYS A 75 12.45 -0.06 22.38
N LYS A 76 11.46 0.06 21.50
CA LYS A 76 10.90 -1.09 20.79
C LYS A 76 11.79 -1.46 19.59
N ASP A 77 11.85 -2.76 19.28
CA ASP A 77 12.44 -3.26 18.04
C ASP A 77 11.62 -2.72 16.86
N ILE A 78 12.21 -1.78 16.12
CA ILE A 78 11.63 -1.23 14.90
C ILE A 78 11.97 -2.19 13.76
N GLU A 79 10.94 -2.65 13.05
CA GLU A 79 11.11 -3.47 11.86
C GLU A 79 11.42 -2.59 10.65
N TRP A 80 12.32 -3.09 9.80
CA TRP A 80 12.62 -2.42 8.53
C TRP A 80 11.38 -2.45 7.61
N PRO A 81 11.00 -1.32 6.97
CA PRO A 81 9.83 -1.29 6.11
C PRO A 81 10.04 -2.15 4.86
N LYS A 82 9.38 -3.31 4.79
CA LYS A 82 9.46 -4.26 3.65
C LYS A 82 8.11 -4.54 3.04
N SER A 83 7.04 -4.35 3.80
CA SER A 83 5.70 -4.73 3.39
C SER A 83 5.21 -3.87 2.23
N PHE A 84 5.49 -2.56 2.25
CA PHE A 84 5.04 -1.64 1.20
C PHE A 84 5.67 -1.97 -0.15
N HIS A 85 7.00 -2.10 -0.19
CA HIS A 85 7.72 -2.48 -1.40
C HIS A 85 7.29 -3.85 -1.92
N ARG A 86 7.22 -4.84 -1.03
CA ARG A 86 6.77 -6.20 -1.37
C ARG A 86 5.35 -6.20 -1.94
N ASN A 87 4.43 -5.45 -1.33
CA ASN A 87 3.05 -5.35 -1.80
C ASN A 87 2.99 -4.69 -3.18
N ARG A 88 3.76 -3.62 -3.40
CA ARG A 88 3.82 -2.94 -4.71
C ARG A 88 4.33 -3.87 -5.81
N THR A 89 5.40 -4.61 -5.55
CA THR A 89 5.96 -5.57 -6.49
C THR A 89 4.99 -6.71 -6.78
N LEU A 90 4.39 -7.30 -5.73
CA LEU A 90 3.40 -8.36 -5.87
C LEU A 90 2.17 -7.88 -6.64
N LEU A 91 1.66 -6.69 -6.36
CA LEU A 91 0.52 -6.13 -7.07
C LEU A 91 0.83 -5.91 -8.55
N ALA A 92 2.02 -5.40 -8.87
CA ALA A 92 2.47 -5.22 -10.25
C ALA A 92 2.56 -6.55 -11.00
N GLU A 93 3.18 -7.57 -10.40
CA GLU A 93 3.27 -8.93 -10.96
C GLU A 93 1.88 -9.54 -11.21
N ARG A 94 0.97 -9.42 -10.23
CA ARG A 94 -0.40 -9.94 -10.34
C ARG A 94 -1.21 -9.21 -11.40
N THR A 95 -1.02 -7.90 -11.51
CA THR A 95 -1.69 -7.05 -12.50
C THR A 95 -1.19 -7.37 -13.91
N ASP A 96 0.11 -7.58 -14.10
CA ASP A 96 0.69 -7.97 -15.38
C ASP A 96 0.23 -9.37 -15.83
N MET A 97 0.19 -10.33 -14.89
CA MET A 97 -0.39 -11.65 -15.13
C MET A 97 -1.86 -11.55 -15.54
N PHE A 98 -2.64 -10.69 -14.88
CA PHE A 98 -4.03 -10.43 -15.24
C PHE A 98 -4.16 -9.83 -16.64
N HIS A 99 -3.38 -8.82 -16.98
CA HIS A 99 -3.39 -8.22 -18.32
C HIS A 99 -3.03 -9.22 -19.41
N THR A 100 -2.00 -10.04 -19.16
CA THR A 100 -1.59 -11.12 -20.07
C THR A 100 -2.73 -12.12 -20.31
N TRP A 101 -3.46 -12.49 -19.26
CA TRP A 101 -4.61 -13.38 -19.37
C TRP A 101 -5.79 -12.71 -20.10
N ASN A 102 -6.11 -11.46 -19.76
CA ASN A 102 -7.18 -10.70 -20.39
C ASN A 102 -6.94 -10.49 -21.88
N ASN A 103 -5.69 -10.30 -22.31
CA ASN A 103 -5.31 -10.19 -23.72
C ASN A 103 -5.53 -11.49 -24.52
N ARG A 104 -5.70 -12.64 -23.85
CA ARG A 104 -6.07 -13.90 -24.51
C ARG A 104 -7.58 -14.08 -24.69
N ILE A 105 -8.39 -13.29 -23.98
CA ILE A 105 -9.85 -13.29 -24.16
C ILE A 105 -10.18 -12.54 -25.45
N SER A 106 -11.17 -13.05 -26.19
CA SER A 106 -11.66 -12.36 -27.40
C SER A 106 -12.02 -10.90 -27.11
N PRO A 107 -11.59 -9.92 -27.94
CA PRO A 107 -11.89 -8.50 -27.75
C PRO A 107 -13.37 -8.16 -27.56
N ASN A 108 -14.26 -8.99 -28.14
CA ASN A 108 -15.71 -8.83 -28.02
C ASN A 108 -16.22 -9.08 -26.59
N ILE A 109 -15.50 -9.87 -25.80
CA ILE A 109 -15.84 -10.17 -24.40
C ILE A 109 -15.04 -9.24 -23.48
N SER A 110 -13.73 -9.09 -23.71
CA SER A 110 -12.84 -8.35 -22.80
C SER A 110 -13.16 -6.85 -22.71
N ARG A 111 -13.72 -6.24 -23.77
CA ARG A 111 -14.14 -4.82 -23.75
C ARG A 111 -15.25 -4.51 -22.73
N HIS A 112 -15.98 -5.52 -22.27
CA HIS A 112 -17.05 -5.38 -21.28
C HIS A 112 -16.58 -5.76 -19.87
N LEU A 113 -15.36 -6.25 -19.73
CA LEU A 113 -14.78 -6.63 -18.44
C LEU A 113 -13.98 -5.45 -17.89
N SER A 114 -14.49 -4.82 -16.84
CA SER A 114 -13.62 -3.96 -16.04
C SER A 114 -12.67 -4.87 -15.23
N PRO A 115 -11.37 -4.55 -15.13
CA PRO A 115 -10.43 -5.32 -14.32
C PRO A 115 -10.92 -5.53 -12.89
N LYS A 116 -11.54 -4.50 -12.30
CA LYS A 116 -12.03 -4.53 -10.92
C LYS A 116 -13.21 -5.50 -10.74
N SER A 117 -14.28 -5.31 -11.50
CA SER A 117 -15.47 -6.18 -11.44
C SER A 117 -15.13 -7.63 -11.80
N PHE A 118 -14.21 -7.83 -12.74
CA PHE A 118 -13.79 -9.17 -13.12
C PHE A 118 -13.06 -9.89 -11.97
N VAL A 119 -12.13 -9.22 -11.30
CA VAL A 119 -11.39 -9.77 -10.15
C VAL A 119 -12.32 -10.05 -8.97
N GLU A 120 -13.23 -9.12 -8.66
CA GLU A 120 -14.14 -9.22 -7.52
C GLU A 120 -15.22 -10.30 -7.74
N ASP A 121 -15.82 -10.36 -8.93
CA ASP A 121 -17.06 -11.13 -9.14
C ASP A 121 -16.88 -12.40 -9.98
N SER A 122 -15.89 -12.46 -10.88
CA SER A 122 -15.84 -13.47 -11.96
C SER A 122 -14.66 -14.43 -11.86
N ILE A 123 -13.49 -13.97 -11.40
CA ILE A 123 -12.26 -14.79 -11.36
C ILE A 123 -12.46 -16.07 -10.55
N SER A 124 -13.07 -15.97 -9.37
CA SER A 124 -13.28 -17.12 -8.48
C SER A 124 -14.11 -18.22 -9.16
N LEU A 125 -15.20 -17.83 -9.82
CA LEU A 125 -16.07 -18.74 -10.56
C LEU A 125 -15.35 -19.37 -11.76
N MET A 126 -14.59 -18.59 -12.51
CA MET A 126 -13.82 -19.11 -13.64
C MET A 126 -12.73 -20.09 -13.20
N LEU A 127 -12.00 -19.79 -12.12
CA LEU A 127 -11.00 -20.70 -11.55
C LEU A 127 -11.65 -22.00 -11.04
N HIS A 128 -12.84 -21.92 -10.45
CA HIS A 128 -13.59 -23.11 -10.03
C HIS A 128 -13.97 -24.01 -11.23
N ILE A 129 -14.39 -23.41 -12.35
CA ILE A 129 -14.71 -24.14 -13.58
C ILE A 129 -13.44 -24.73 -14.23
N MET A 130 -12.36 -23.95 -14.30
CA MET A 130 -11.11 -24.31 -15.00
C MET A 130 -10.22 -25.28 -14.20
N SER A 131 -10.33 -25.30 -12.88
CA SER A 131 -9.61 -26.23 -11.99
C SER A 131 -10.61 -27.06 -11.19
N PRO A 132 -11.38 -27.95 -11.83
CA PRO A 132 -12.38 -28.74 -11.15
C PRO A 132 -11.70 -29.62 -10.08
N PRO A 133 -12.29 -29.75 -8.88
CA PRO A 133 -11.71 -30.51 -7.76
C PRO A 133 -11.39 -31.97 -8.11
N THR A 134 -12.05 -32.53 -9.14
CA THR A 134 -11.88 -33.88 -9.64
C THR A 134 -10.56 -34.13 -10.38
N LEU A 135 -9.82 -33.09 -10.77
CA LEU A 135 -8.54 -33.20 -11.48
C LEU A 135 -7.31 -32.95 -10.58
N ARG A 136 -7.50 -32.71 -9.26
CA ARG A 136 -6.36 -32.62 -8.33
C ARG A 136 -5.89 -34.04 -7.99
N PRO A 137 -4.62 -34.42 -8.29
CA PRO A 137 -4.08 -35.70 -7.82
C PRO A 137 -4.04 -35.69 -6.29
N LYS A 138 -4.39 -36.84 -5.68
CA LYS A 138 -4.23 -37.09 -4.25
C LYS A 138 -2.76 -37.11 -3.85
#